data_AF-A0A432J793-F1
#
_entry.id   AF-A0A432J793-F1
#
_cell.length_a   1.000
_cell.length_b   1.000
_cell.length_c   1.000
_cell.angle_alpha   90.00
_cell.angle_beta   90.00
_cell.angle_gamma   90.00
#
_symmetry.space_group_name_H-M   'P 1'
#
loop_
_entity.id
_entity.type
_entity.pdbx_description
1 polymer ?
#
loop_
_entity_poly.entity_id
_entity_poly.type
_entity_poly.pdbx_seq_one_letter_code
_entity_poly.pdbx_strand_id
1 'polypeptide(L)' 'MSKSPLLPWEQAPDPRAILKQTDPAIYAAIEQERQRQQDHIELIASENYVSPSVL' A
#
# COMPACT_ATOMS: atom_id res chain seq x y z
N MET A 1 -29.51 -1.33 15.96
CA MET A 1 -28.07 -1.29 15.68
C MET A 1 -27.89 -1.26 14.16
N SER A 2 -27.77 -0.07 13.57
CA SER A 2 -27.65 0.09 12.11
C SER A 2 -26.23 -0.33 11.71
N LYS A 3 -26.10 -1.41 10.92
CA LYS A 3 -24.83 -1.76 10.28
C LYS A 3 -24.61 -0.72 9.19
N SER A 4 -23.64 0.18 9.37
CA SER A 4 -23.20 1.05 8.27
C SER A 4 -22.81 0.17 7.08
N PRO A 5 -23.29 0.46 5.86
CA PRO A 5 -22.92 -0.34 4.70
C PRO A 5 -21.42 -0.23 4.49
N LEU A 6 -20.75 -1.38 4.36
CA LEU A 6 -19.35 -1.42 3.94
C LEU A 6 -19.29 -0.78 2.55
N LEU A 7 -18.52 0.30 2.42
CA LEU A 7 -18.27 0.90 1.11
C LEU A 7 -17.49 -0.12 0.27
N PRO A 8 -17.81 -0.25 -1.04
CA PRO A 8 -16.91 -0.92 -1.97
C PRO A 8 -15.51 -0.33 -1.85
N TRP A 9 -14.49 -1.17 -1.91
CA TRP A 9 -13.08 -0.74 -1.73
C TRP A 9 -12.67 0.30 -2.79
N GLU A 10 -13.28 0.28 -3.97
CA GLU A 10 -13.12 1.29 -5.03
C GLU A 10 -13.59 2.70 -4.62
N GLN A 11 -14.48 2.80 -3.64
CA GLN A 11 -15.04 4.05 -3.13
C GLN A 11 -14.48 4.42 -1.76
N ALA A 12 -13.59 3.58 -1.20
CA ALA A 12 -12.92 3.88 0.04
C ALA A 12 -11.88 5.00 -0.17
N PRO A 13 -11.62 5.84 0.84
CA PRO A 13 -10.54 6.80 0.76
C PRO A 13 -9.20 6.08 0.57
N ASP A 14 -8.26 6.72 -0.12
CA ASP A 14 -6.94 6.15 -0.40
C ASP A 14 -6.28 5.67 0.91
N PRO A 15 -6.04 4.35 1.07
CA PRO A 15 -5.47 3.80 2.29
C PRO A 15 -4.07 4.35 2.58
N ARG A 16 -3.32 4.79 1.56
CA ARG A 16 -2.01 5.42 1.75
C ARG A 16 -2.14 6.79 2.42
N ALA A 17 -3.13 7.58 2.00
CA ALA A 17 -3.41 8.89 2.58
C ALA A 17 -3.87 8.77 4.04
N ILE A 18 -4.73 7.79 4.33
CA ILE A 18 -5.13 7.47 5.71
C ILE A 18 -3.91 7.07 6.54
N LEU A 19 -3.12 6.11 6.07
CA LEU A 19 -1.97 5.58 6.81
C LEU A 19 -0.92 6.68 7.09
N LYS A 20 -0.68 7.57 6.13
CA LYS A 20 0.20 8.73 6.33
C LYS A 20 -0.23 9.62 7.48
N GLN A 21 -1.54 9.79 7.70
CA GLN A 21 -2.08 10.62 8.77
C GLN A 21 -2.10 9.88 10.11
N THR A 22 -2.53 8.62 10.11
CA THR A 22 -2.75 7.85 11.35
C THR A 22 -1.47 7.25 11.91
N ASP A 23 -0.54 6.83 11.04
CA ASP A 23 0.76 6.27 11.42
C ASP A 23 1.87 6.72 10.44
N PRO A 24 2.42 7.92 10.63
CA PRO A 24 3.47 8.46 9.77
C PRO A 24 4.76 7.62 9.77
N ALA A 25 5.04 6.89 10.85
CA ALA A 25 6.26 6.10 10.98
C ALA A 25 6.20 4.85 10.09
N ILE A 26 5.07 4.12 10.11
CA ILE A 26 4.86 2.98 9.22
C ILE A 26 4.76 3.43 7.75
N TYR A 27 4.05 4.54 7.49
CA TYR A 27 4.02 5.12 6.14
C TYR A 27 5.43 5.40 5.60
N ALA A 28 6.30 6.03 6.39
CA ALA A 28 7.67 6.32 6.00
C ALA A 28 8.48 5.04 5.74
N ALA A 29 8.31 3.99 6.55
CA ALA A 29 8.99 2.71 6.36
C ALA A 29 8.57 2.01 5.04
N ILE A 30 7.28 2.04 4.69
CA ILE A 30 6.78 1.49 3.42
C ILE A 30 7.35 2.27 2.23
N GLU A 31 7.40 3.61 2.30
CA GLU A 31 7.99 4.42 1.22
C GLU A 31 9.49 4.17 1.04
N GLN A 32 10.23 3.96 2.13
CA GLN A 32 11.65 3.60 2.06
C GLN A 32 11.86 2.25 1.39
N GLU A 33 11.02 1.25 1.69
CA GLU A 33 11.08 -0.06 1.02
C GLU A 33 10.70 0.04 -0.46
N ARG A 34 9.66 0.82 -0.79
CA ARG A 34 9.29 1.08 -2.18
C ARG A 34 10.45 1.69 -2.96
N GLN A 35 11.20 2.61 -2.34
CA GLN A 35 12.39 3.21 -2.94
C GLN A 35 13.51 2.17 -3.11
N ARG A 36 13.79 1.37 -2.07
CA ARG A 36 14.80 0.30 -2.11
C ARG A 36 14.56 -0.66 -3.27
N GLN A 37 13.31 -1.09 -3.47
CA GLN A 37 12.90 -1.96 -4.57
C GLN A 37 13.06 -1.32 -5.95
N GLN A 38 13.01 0.00 -6.08
CA GLN A 38 13.12 0.70 -7.36
C GLN A 38 14.57 1.03 -7.72
N ASP A 39 15.42 1.23 -6.72
CA ASP A 39 16.83 1.61 -6.91
C ASP A 39 17.74 0.45 -7.28
N HIS A 40 17.24 -0.79 -7.21
CA HIS A 40 18.01 -2.00 -7.43
C HIS A 40 17.35 -2.91 -8.46
N ILE A 41 18.18 -3.72 -9.12
CA ILE A 41 17.68 -4.83 -9.94
C ILE A 41 17.42 -5.99 -8.99
N GLU A 42 16.16 -6.40 -8.87
CA GLU A 42 15.81 -7.59 -8.09
C GLU A 42 16.14 -8.87 -8.89
N LEU A 43 17.01 -9.69 -8.31
CA LEU A 43 17.54 -10.92 -8.93
C LEU A 43 17.08 -12.19 -8.21
N ILE A 44 16.16 -12.06 -7.26
CA ILE A 44 15.62 -13.18 -6.49
C ILE A 44 14.53 -13.86 -7.32
N ALA A 45 14.78 -15.10 -7.75
CA ALA A 45 13.91 -15.82 -8.70
C ALA A 45 12.47 -16.04 -8.21
N SER A 46 12.25 -16.03 -6.89
CA SER A 46 10.93 -16.20 -6.28
C SER A 46 10.17 -14.89 -6.07
N GLU A 47 10.80 -13.73 -6.31
CA GLU A 47 10.19 -12.41 -6.09
C GLU A 47 9.71 -11.77 -7.40
N ASN A 48 8.68 -10.93 -7.31
CA ASN A 48 8.10 -10.23 -8.45
C ASN A 48 7.30 -9.00 -8.00
N TYR A 49 6.98 -8.12 -8.96
CA TYR A 49 6.12 -6.96 -8.74
C TYR A 49 4.69 -7.27 -9.23
N VAL A 50 3.70 -6.97 -8.39
CA VAL A 50 2.29 -7.09 -8.77
C VAL A 50 1.81 -5.85 -9.52
N SER A 51 0.78 -6.00 -10.36
CA SER A 51 0.17 -4.87 -11.04
C SER A 51 -0.73 -4.04 -10.10
N PRO A 52 -1.00 -2.76 -10.41
CA PRO A 52 -1.92 -1.94 -9.61
C PRO A 52 -3.34 -2.49 -9.50
N SER A 53 -3.77 -3.36 -10.41
CA SER A 53 -5.08 -4.02 -10.32
C SER A 53 -5.13 -5.14 -9.27
N VAL A 54 -3.97 -5.58 -8.79
CA VAL A 54 -3.84 -6.57 -7.71
C VAL A 54 -3.64 -5.89 -6.35
N LEU A 55 -3.07 -4.67 -6.34
CA LEU A 55 -2.90 -3.83 -5.14
C LEU A 55 -4.23 -3.21 -4.69
#